data_AF-A0A3A6DY81-F1
#
_entry.id   AF-A0A3A6DY81-F1
#
_cell.length_a   1.000
_cell.length_b   1.000
_cell.length_c   1.000
_cell.angle_alpha   90.00
_cell.angle_beta   90.00
_cell.angle_gamma   90.00
#
_symmetry.space_group_name_H-M   'P 1'
#
loop_
_entity.id
_entity.type
_entity.pdbx_description
1 polymer ?
#
loop_
_entity_poly.entity_id
_entity_poly.type
_entity_poly.pdbx_seq_one_letter_code
_entity_poly.pdbx_strand_id
1 'polypeptide(L)'
;MLGCNETITIYHAFFDKKNRCDVWTEQVIPGCSWYSKLQIQPTDKGVKSANEFRVRIPLKNAPAELIMSKGDYVVKGHKQLPEITPGCITEQYDEYFMIMSYTVNKDCGEYSKHIRIQGAS
;
A
#
# COMPACT_ATOMS: atom_id res chain seq x y z
N MET A 1 2.88 18.52 0.87
CA MET A 1 1.66 17.78 1.22
C MET A 1 1.47 17.85 2.73
N LEU A 2 0.23 18.03 3.22
CA LEU A 2 -0.09 18.02 4.66
C LEU A 2 -0.42 16.59 5.14
N GLY A 3 -0.32 16.33 6.45
CA GLY A 3 -0.73 15.04 7.05
C GLY A 3 0.12 13.84 6.61
N CYS A 4 1.41 14.08 6.37
CA CYS A 4 2.38 13.06 5.97
C CYS A 4 3.26 12.65 7.15
N ASN A 5 2.66 12.08 8.19
CA ASN A 5 3.31 11.69 9.44
C ASN A 5 3.28 10.18 9.68
N GLU A 6 2.67 9.42 8.79
CA GLU A 6 2.52 7.98 8.92
C GLU A 6 3.72 7.27 8.31
N THR A 7 4.06 6.11 8.87
CA THR A 7 4.96 5.16 8.22
C THR A 7 4.13 4.10 7.55
N ILE A 8 4.49 3.71 6.33
CA ILE A 8 3.89 2.57 5.64
C ILE A 8 4.97 1.55 5.29
N THR A 9 4.55 0.31 5.06
CA THR A 9 5.40 -0.71 4.45
C THR A 9 4.71 -1.25 3.22
N ILE A 10 5.42 -1.30 2.09
CA ILE A 10 4.96 -1.95 0.86
C ILE A 10 5.61 -3.32 0.79
N TYR A 11 4.80 -4.36 0.60
CA TYR A 11 5.25 -5.71 0.32
C TYR A 11 5.05 -6.02 -1.15
N HIS A 12 6.15 -6.23 -1.86
CA HIS A 12 6.17 -6.53 -3.29
C HIS A 12 6.51 -7.99 -3.53
N ALA A 13 5.74 -8.65 -4.39
CA ALA A 13 6.04 -10.02 -4.84
C ALA A 13 6.85 -10.02 -6.12
N PHE A 14 7.96 -10.76 -6.14
CA PHE A 14 8.65 -11.11 -7.37
C PHE A 14 8.74 -12.63 -7.53
N PHE A 15 8.61 -13.10 -8.77
CA PHE A 15 8.66 -14.53 -9.06
C PHE A 15 10.11 -15.02 -9.13
N ASP A 16 10.51 -15.88 -8.18
CA ASP A 16 11.79 -16.57 -8.22
C ASP A 16 11.69 -17.80 -9.13
N LYS A 17 12.28 -17.70 -10.33
CA LYS A 17 12.30 -18.80 -11.31
C LYS A 17 13.03 -20.05 -10.83
N LYS A 18 14.00 -19.91 -9.93
CA LYS A 18 14.82 -21.04 -9.45
C LYS A 18 14.00 -21.94 -8.53
N ASN A 19 13.32 -21.33 -7.56
CA ASN A 19 12.51 -22.05 -6.58
C ASN A 19 11.05 -22.21 -7.04
N ARG A 20 10.66 -21.55 -8.13
CA ARG A 20 9.30 -21.53 -8.71
C ARG A 20 8.24 -21.07 -7.71
N CYS A 21 8.58 -20.09 -6.89
CA CYS A 21 7.71 -19.48 -5.90
C CYS A 21 7.81 -17.96 -5.95
N ASP A 22 6.79 -17.30 -5.43
CA ASP A 22 6.82 -15.86 -5.21
C ASP A 22 7.60 -15.57 -3.92
N VAL A 23 8.56 -14.65 -4.02
CA VAL A 23 9.32 -14.14 -2.89
C VAL A 23 8.85 -12.72 -2.63
N TRP A 24 8.51 -12.44 -1.38
CA TRP A 24 8.00 -11.14 -0.96
C TRP A 24 9.12 -10.32 -0.32
N THR A 25 9.23 -9.07 -0.71
CA THR A 25 10.17 -8.09 -0.15
C THR A 25 9.44 -6.91 0.43
N GLU A 26 9.98 -6.32 1.48
CA GLU A 26 9.40 -5.14 2.11
C GLU A 26 10.17 -3.86 1.79
N GLN A 27 9.45 -2.74 1.69
CA GLN A 27 10.00 -1.39 1.60
C GLN A 27 9.28 -0.50 2.61
N VAL A 28 10.00 -0.10 3.66
CA VAL A 28 9.49 0.78 4.73
C VAL A 28 9.67 2.24 4.31
N ILE A 29 8.59 3.02 4.36
CA ILE A 29 8.56 4.40 3.87
C ILE A 29 7.93 5.30 4.93
N PRO A 30 8.72 6.14 5.62
CA PRO A 30 8.21 7.12 6.57
C PRO A 30 7.70 8.39 5.86
N GLY A 31 6.88 9.16 6.57
CA GLY A 31 6.42 10.46 6.10
C GLY A 31 5.40 10.36 4.96
N CYS A 32 4.48 9.41 5.07
CA CYS A 32 3.39 9.17 4.14
C CYS A 32 2.06 9.66 4.73
N SER A 33 1.09 9.88 3.85
CA SER A 33 -0.30 10.11 4.26
C SER A 33 -1.08 8.81 4.12
N TRP A 34 -1.87 8.48 5.14
CA TRP A 34 -2.77 7.33 5.17
C TRP A 34 -4.22 7.82 5.30
N TYR A 35 -5.09 7.35 4.42
CA TYR A 35 -6.53 7.58 4.51
C TYR A 35 -7.25 6.25 4.33
N SER A 36 -8.14 5.92 5.27
CA SER A 36 -9.02 4.77 5.23
C SER A 36 -10.46 5.22 5.46
N LYS A 37 -11.41 4.63 4.74
CA LYS A 37 -12.85 4.87 4.94
C LYS A 37 -13.64 3.60 4.63
N LEU A 38 -14.50 3.18 5.57
CA LEU A 38 -15.48 2.14 5.33
C LEU A 38 -16.50 2.60 4.28
N GLN A 39 -16.58 1.89 3.15
CA GLN A 39 -17.59 2.10 2.13
C GLN A 39 -18.64 0.99 2.23
N ILE A 40 -19.90 1.39 2.41
CA ILE A 40 -21.05 0.49 2.47
C ILE A 40 -21.89 0.80 1.25
N GLN A 41 -22.02 -0.16 0.33
CA GLN A 41 -22.82 -0.01 -0.88
C GLN A 41 -23.94 -1.06 -0.90
N PRO A 42 -25.22 -0.65 -0.99
CA PRO A 42 -26.30 -1.57 -1.26
C PRO A 42 -26.18 -2.12 -2.69
N THR A 43 -26.35 -3.42 -2.84
CA THR A 43 -26.34 -4.14 -4.11
C THR A 43 -27.63 -4.97 -4.22
N ASP A 44 -27.99 -5.39 -5.42
CA ASP A 44 -29.20 -6.20 -5.66
C ASP A 44 -29.20 -7.54 -4.89
N LYS A 45 -28.04 -7.97 -4.38
CA LYS A 45 -27.86 -9.22 -3.60
C LYS A 45 -27.53 -8.99 -2.11
N GLY A 46 -27.68 -7.76 -1.61
CA GLY A 46 -27.39 -7.39 -0.22
C GLY A 46 -26.39 -6.25 -0.09
N VAL A 47 -25.78 -6.10 1.07
CA VAL A 47 -24.83 -5.01 1.34
C VAL A 47 -23.40 -5.48 1.07
N LYS A 48 -22.64 -4.74 0.25
CA LYS A 48 -21.19 -4.92 0.11
C LYS A 48 -20.48 -3.85 0.94
N SER A 49 -19.76 -4.26 1.97
CA SER A 49 -18.83 -3.40 2.70
C SER A 49 -17.40 -3.68 2.26
N ALA A 50 -16.65 -2.64 1.93
CA ALA A 50 -15.21 -2.71 1.67
C ALA A 50 -14.56 -1.43 2.19
N ASN A 51 -13.37 -1.54 2.77
CA ASN A 51 -12.62 -0.35 3.16
C ASN A 51 -11.91 0.23 1.93
N GLU A 52 -12.15 1.50 1.63
CA GLU A 52 -11.38 2.23 0.63
C GLU A 52 -10.14 2.82 1.30
N PHE A 53 -8.97 2.50 0.75
CA PHE A 53 -7.70 3.06 1.19
C PHE A 53 -7.09 3.96 0.12
N ARG A 54 -6.51 5.06 0.59
CA ARG A 54 -5.73 5.98 -0.23
C ARG A 54 -4.47 6.38 0.53
N VAL A 55 -3.33 6.02 -0.04
CA VAL A 55 -2.02 6.39 0.49
C VAL A 55 -1.35 7.38 -0.45
N ARG A 56 -0.63 8.35 0.12
CA ARG A 56 0.21 9.26 -0.66
C ARG A 56 1.63 9.26 -0.13
N ILE A 57 2.58 9.07 -1.04
CA ILE A 57 4.01 9.12 -0.77
C ILE A 57 4.53 10.41 -1.42
N PRO A 58 4.96 11.42 -0.65
CA PRO A 58 5.66 12.57 -1.23
C PRO A 58 6.88 12.10 -2.04
N LEU A 59 7.10 12.65 -3.25
CA LEU A 59 8.19 12.17 -4.11
C LEU A 59 9.57 12.29 -3.44
N LYS A 60 9.77 13.30 -2.60
CA LYS A 60 10.99 13.49 -1.81
C LYS A 60 11.24 12.41 -0.75
N ASN A 61 10.21 11.66 -0.36
CA ASN A 61 10.29 10.58 0.63
C ASN A 61 10.26 9.19 -0.05
N ALA A 62 9.91 9.13 -1.34
CA ALA A 62 9.91 7.87 -2.07
C ALA A 62 11.36 7.40 -2.27
N PRO A 63 11.68 6.13 -1.97
CA PRO A 63 13.00 5.59 -2.27
C PRO A 63 13.25 5.59 -3.78
N ALA A 64 14.52 5.77 -4.18
CA ALA A 64 14.90 5.85 -5.59
C ALA A 64 14.52 4.58 -6.37
N GLU A 65 14.61 3.42 -5.71
CA GLU A 65 14.26 2.10 -6.24
C GLU A 65 12.93 1.61 -5.66
N LEU A 66 11.93 2.49 -5.55
CA LEU A 66 10.59 2.08 -5.12
C LEU A 66 9.97 1.14 -6.16
N ILE A 67 9.66 -0.09 -5.75
CA ILE A 67 9.02 -1.09 -6.59
C ILE A 67 7.63 -1.35 -6.02
N MET A 68 6.62 -1.23 -6.89
CA MET A 68 5.25 -1.60 -6.56
C MET A 68 4.48 -1.97 -7.82
N SER A 69 3.54 -2.89 -7.68
CA SER A 69 2.67 -3.42 -8.71
C SER A 69 1.26 -3.60 -8.19
N LYS A 70 0.30 -3.74 -9.10
CA LYS A 70 -1.05 -4.17 -8.70
C LYS A 70 -0.98 -5.58 -8.13
N GLY A 71 -1.68 -5.83 -7.02
CA GLY A 71 -1.63 -7.10 -6.30
C GLY A 71 -0.68 -7.11 -5.10
N ASP A 72 0.22 -6.12 -4.99
CA ASP A 72 1.07 -5.95 -3.81
C ASP A 72 0.27 -5.48 -2.59
N TYR A 73 0.84 -5.62 -1.40
CA TYR A 73 0.21 -5.18 -0.16
C TYR A 73 0.86 -3.91 0.37
N VAL A 74 0.04 -3.02 0.92
CA VAL A 74 0.47 -1.85 1.67
C VAL A 74 -0.13 -1.91 3.06
N VAL A 75 0.71 -1.76 4.08
CA VAL A 75 0.29 -1.76 5.49
C VAL A 75 0.60 -0.42 6.14
N LYS A 76 -0.15 -0.10 7.20
CA LYS A 76 0.17 1.01 8.08
C LYS A 76 1.19 0.57 9.14
N GLY A 77 2.32 1.26 9.21
CA GLY A 77 3.42 0.98 10.11
C GLY A 77 4.44 -0.03 9.57
N HIS A 78 5.26 -0.56 10.48
CA HIS A 78 6.25 -1.60 10.23
C HIS A 78 6.35 -2.50 11.47
N LYS A 79 6.45 -3.81 11.24
CA LYS A 79 6.60 -4.86 12.23
C LYS A 79 7.57 -5.89 11.65
N GLN A 80 8.43 -6.44 12.50
CA GLN A 80 9.25 -7.58 12.11
C GLN A 80 8.37 -8.82 12.01
N LEU A 81 8.18 -9.33 10.79
CA LEU A 81 7.38 -10.53 10.56
C LEU A 81 8.25 -11.79 10.69
N PRO A 82 7.70 -12.90 11.24
CA PRO A 82 8.41 -14.18 11.26
C PRO A 82 8.63 -14.74 9.86
N GLU A 83 7.70 -14.48 8.94
CA GLU A 83 7.79 -14.79 7.52
C GLU A 83 7.03 -13.72 6.72
N ILE A 84 7.53 -13.35 5.54
CA ILE A 84 6.86 -12.38 4.67
C ILE A 84 5.98 -13.14 3.67
N THR A 85 4.74 -13.39 4.06
CA THR A 85 3.70 -13.97 3.21
C THR A 85 2.40 -13.17 3.30
N PRO A 86 1.52 -13.20 2.28
CA PRO A 86 0.23 -12.52 2.34
C PRO A 86 -0.58 -12.90 3.58
N GLY A 87 -0.61 -14.19 3.93
CA GLY A 87 -1.30 -14.66 5.14
C GLY A 87 -0.78 -13.98 6.40
N CYS A 88 0.55 -14.01 6.61
CA CYS A 88 1.16 -13.37 7.78
C CYS A 88 0.93 -11.85 7.80
N ILE A 89 0.99 -11.18 6.65
CA ILE A 89 0.70 -9.74 6.54
C ILE A 89 -0.74 -9.46 6.99
N THR A 90 -1.72 -10.21 6.48
CA THR A 90 -3.14 -9.99 6.81
C THR A 90 -3.52 -10.36 8.25
N GLU A 91 -2.76 -11.26 8.88
CA GLU A 91 -2.95 -11.65 10.27
C GLU A 91 -2.31 -10.65 11.24
N GLN A 92 -1.14 -10.11 10.89
CA GLN A 92 -0.34 -9.29 11.79
C GLN A 92 -0.68 -7.80 11.73
N TYR A 93 -1.38 -7.32 10.70
CA TYR A 93 -1.75 -5.90 10.56
C TYR A 93 -3.26 -5.71 10.53
N ASP A 94 -3.77 -4.75 11.31
CA ASP A 94 -5.19 -4.39 11.30
C ASP A 94 -5.54 -3.46 10.12
N GLU A 95 -4.60 -2.63 9.69
CA GLU A 95 -4.75 -1.71 8.57
C GLU A 95 -3.80 -2.08 7.43
N TYR A 96 -4.33 -2.80 6.45
CA TYR A 96 -3.67 -3.16 5.20
C TYR A 96 -4.62 -3.05 4.02
N PHE A 97 -4.08 -3.00 2.81
CA PHE A 97 -4.86 -3.16 1.59
C PHE A 97 -4.00 -3.67 0.43
N MET A 98 -4.65 -4.21 -0.59
CA MET A 98 -4.00 -4.61 -1.83
C MET A 98 -4.00 -3.47 -2.85
N ILE A 99 -2.88 -3.20 -3.51
CA ILE A 99 -2.76 -2.16 -4.53
C ILE A 99 -3.66 -2.51 -5.72
N MET A 100 -4.66 -1.68 -5.97
CA MET A 100 -5.52 -1.77 -7.16
C MET A 100 -5.06 -0.79 -8.26
N SER A 101 -4.57 0.37 -7.86
CA SER A 101 -4.04 1.39 -8.77
C SER A 101 -3.04 2.31 -8.07
N TYR A 102 -2.18 2.92 -8.87
CA TYR A 102 -1.34 4.02 -8.43
C TYR A 102 -1.16 5.05 -9.53
N THR A 103 -0.78 6.27 -9.16
CA THR A 103 -0.54 7.38 -10.07
C THR A 103 0.62 8.21 -9.56
N VAL A 104 1.53 8.61 -10.46
CA VAL A 104 2.65 9.48 -10.13
C VAL A 104 2.31 10.91 -10.55
N ASN A 105 2.05 11.77 -9.56
CA ASN A 105 1.80 13.19 -9.77
C ASN A 105 3.11 13.96 -9.63
N LYS A 106 3.78 14.21 -10.76
CA LYS A 106 5.06 14.94 -10.82
C LYS A 106 4.94 16.32 -11.47
N ASP A 107 3.95 16.51 -12.35
CA ASP A 107 3.72 17.73 -13.11
C ASP A 107 2.81 18.70 -12.34
N CYS A 108 3.18 19.00 -11.10
CA CYS A 108 2.46 19.90 -10.20
C CYS A 108 3.45 20.69 -9.34
N GLY A 109 2.95 21.69 -8.60
CA GLY A 109 3.78 22.48 -7.69
C GLY A 109 4.55 21.59 -6.71
N GLU A 110 5.75 22.01 -6.30
CA GLU A 110 6.71 21.19 -5.54
C GLU A 110 6.08 20.52 -4.30
N TYR A 111 5.23 21.26 -3.59
CA TYR A 111 4.53 20.77 -2.41
C TYR A 111 3.50 19.66 -2.70
N SER A 112 3.04 19.55 -3.94
CA SER A 112 1.99 18.64 -4.38
C SER A 112 2.52 17.39 -5.10
N LYS A 113 3.84 17.25 -5.28
CA LYS A 113 4.45 16.10 -5.94
C LYS A 113 4.35 14.84 -5.10
N HIS A 114 3.67 13.81 -5.60
CA HIS A 114 3.46 12.56 -4.87
C HIS A 114 3.09 11.37 -5.73
N ILE A 115 3.33 10.19 -5.21
CA ILE A 115 2.69 8.95 -5.67
C ILE A 115 1.40 8.78 -4.88
N ARG A 116 0.27 8.59 -5.57
CA ARG A 116 -1.01 8.21 -4.97
C ARG A 116 -1.24 6.73 -5.21
N ILE A 117 -1.43 5.97 -4.15
CA ILE A 117 -1.77 4.53 -4.19
C ILE A 117 -3.19 4.36 -3.69
N GLN A 118 -3.97 3.51 -4.34
CA GLN A 118 -5.35 3.22 -3.96
C GLN A 118 -5.61 1.72 -3.96
N GLY A 119 -6.48 1.30 -3.06
CA GLY A 119 -6.95 -0.08 -3.03
C GLY A 119 -8.02 -0.31 -1.97
N ALA A 120 -8.26 -1.59 -1.71
CA ALA A 120 -9.26 -2.03 -0.76
C ALA A 120 -8.76 -3.26 0.02
N SER A 121 -9.39 -3.49 1.18
CA SER A 121 -9.28 -4.72 1.99
C SER A 121 -10.63 -5.40 2.07
#